data_AF-A0A7Y7E6N9-F1
#
_entry.id   AF-A0A7Y7E6N9-F1
#
_cell.length_a   1.000
_cell.length_b   1.000
_cell.length_c   1.000
_cell.angle_alpha   90.00
_cell.angle_beta   90.00
_cell.angle_gamma   90.00
#
_symmetry.space_group_name_H-M   'P 1'
#
loop_
_entity.id
_entity.type
_entity.pdbx_description
1 polymer ?
#
loop_
_entity_poly.entity_id
_entity_poly.type
_entity_poly.pdbx_seq_one_letter_code
_entity_poly.pdbx_strand_id
1 'polypeptide(L)'
;MRAVLTVLTALVSLIGGGTAWAGTEEGAGLRLGGSTAIAPGVSYREFSLNGSHGAAFGHLLTADLREQRVSVDLLYPGVVGARGRISELADRRGAVGAVNGDFFNIAEAQHPGVAATGAPVGPAVAGGTDLKAAVPDGQRFGPAMPSGVTTEDVFGVGTDRVGRMDRLRLRGAVRTGDGSLALSGFNQYALPVDGIGVYTPAWGRASRLRATCGTDTDRGAPCSSETWELTVKGGRVASTARRPGRGTIASGSVVLVGREGGARALRKLGRGDRVRVDEWLQPRRYGPFRCALGGFPILRGGRALSGLDDETSTVRTAAGLADRGRRLYLLALDGSADYRSGLTIAELARAMRKLGATDAFNLDGGGSSTLVTRTHGAHATVRNHPSGGTERPVANGIGIFVRP
;
A
#
# COMPACT_ATOMS: atom_id res chain seq x y z
N MET A 1 22.12 32.31 -76.71
CA MET A 1 21.60 30.97 -76.34
C MET A 1 22.51 30.38 -75.27
N ARG A 2 21.89 29.93 -74.17
CA ARG A 2 22.41 29.08 -73.07
C ARG A 2 23.35 29.75 -72.06
N ALA A 3 22.71 30.24 -71.00
CA ALA A 3 23.26 30.51 -69.69
C ALA A 3 23.76 29.22 -69.02
N VAL A 4 24.87 29.31 -68.28
CA VAL A 4 25.36 28.26 -67.38
C VAL A 4 25.32 28.85 -65.97
N LEU A 5 24.55 28.18 -65.12
CA LEU A 5 24.22 28.57 -63.75
C LEU A 5 25.29 28.03 -62.80
N THR A 6 26.02 28.92 -62.13
CA THR A 6 26.96 28.59 -61.04
C THR A 6 26.17 28.54 -59.73
N VAL A 7 26.11 27.38 -59.08
CA VAL A 7 25.52 27.23 -57.74
C VAL A 7 26.64 27.19 -56.71
N LEU A 8 26.75 28.26 -55.92
CA LEU A 8 27.50 28.33 -54.67
C LEU A 8 26.60 27.80 -53.55
N THR A 9 27.00 26.72 -52.87
CA THR A 9 26.39 26.30 -51.61
C THR A 9 27.33 26.63 -50.45
N ALA A 10 26.92 27.62 -49.67
CA ALA A 10 27.57 28.02 -48.43
C ALA A 10 27.26 27.01 -47.31
N LEU A 11 28.30 26.54 -46.63
CA LEU A 11 28.23 25.68 -45.46
C LEU A 11 28.03 26.58 -44.21
N VAL A 12 26.83 26.61 -43.64
CA VAL A 12 26.57 27.26 -42.34
C VAL A 12 26.60 26.20 -41.25
N SER A 13 27.56 26.32 -40.34
CA SER A 13 27.71 25.52 -39.13
C SER A 13 26.67 25.94 -38.08
N LEU A 14 25.73 25.05 -37.76
CA LEU A 14 24.86 25.19 -36.58
C LEU A 14 25.34 24.22 -35.50
N ILE A 15 25.99 24.77 -34.47
CA ILE A 15 26.32 24.08 -33.23
C ILE A 15 25.02 23.95 -32.42
N GLY A 16 24.32 22.83 -32.59
CA GLY A 16 23.23 22.42 -31.71
C GLY A 16 23.80 21.59 -30.55
N GLY A 17 23.69 22.09 -29.33
CA GLY A 17 24.03 21.35 -28.12
C GLY A 17 23.08 20.17 -27.91
N GLY A 18 23.45 19.00 -28.45
CA GLY A 18 22.84 17.73 -28.13
C GLY A 18 23.63 17.04 -27.01
N THR A 19 22.96 16.71 -25.91
CA THR A 19 23.50 15.82 -24.87
C THR A 19 23.95 14.51 -25.53
N ALA A 20 25.21 14.12 -25.32
CA ALA A 20 25.75 12.89 -25.88
C ALA A 20 25.12 11.66 -25.20
N TRP A 21 24.45 10.83 -25.99
CA TRP A 21 23.94 9.52 -25.59
C TRP A 21 24.96 8.48 -26.02
N ALA A 22 25.63 7.83 -25.07
CA ALA A 22 26.45 6.66 -25.36
C ALA A 22 25.52 5.44 -25.46
N GLY A 23 25.45 4.85 -26.65
CA GLY A 23 24.71 3.61 -26.91
C GLY A 23 25.63 2.40 -26.88
N THR A 24 25.13 1.32 -26.26
CA THR A 24 25.53 -0.07 -26.57
C THR A 24 24.27 -0.93 -26.54
N GLU A 25 23.97 -1.58 -27.66
CA GLU A 25 22.95 -2.63 -27.87
C GLU A 25 23.27 -3.87 -26.99
N GLU A 26 22.37 -4.77 -26.60
CA GLU A 26 21.15 -5.28 -27.22
C GLU A 26 20.28 -5.93 -26.11
N GLY A 27 18.97 -5.64 -26.12
CA GLY A 27 18.02 -6.12 -25.10
C GLY A 27 16.92 -5.09 -24.89
N ALA A 28 15.95 -5.03 -25.81
CA ALA A 28 14.92 -4.02 -25.84
C ALA A 28 14.36 -3.65 -24.44
N GLY A 29 14.47 -2.36 -24.13
CA GLY A 29 13.30 -1.67 -23.64
C GLY A 29 13.35 -1.11 -22.22
N LEU A 30 14.46 -1.05 -21.47
CA LEU A 30 14.51 -0.19 -20.26
C LEU A 30 15.64 0.82 -20.42
N ARG A 31 15.30 2.11 -20.39
CA ARG A 31 16.24 3.23 -20.46
C ARG A 31 16.21 3.99 -19.14
N LEU A 32 17.36 4.17 -18.51
CA LEU A 32 17.49 4.89 -17.25
C LEU A 32 17.97 6.31 -17.52
N GLY A 33 17.30 7.29 -16.91
CA GLY A 33 17.76 8.67 -16.86
C GLY A 33 18.89 8.86 -15.85
N GLY A 34 19.37 10.11 -15.76
CA GLY A 34 20.38 10.52 -14.78
C GLY A 34 19.92 10.29 -13.34
N SER A 35 20.88 9.98 -12.46
CA SER A 35 20.62 9.77 -11.03
C SER A 35 20.90 11.05 -10.25
N THR A 36 19.92 11.51 -9.48
CA THR A 36 20.05 12.67 -8.59
C THR A 36 20.05 12.22 -7.13
N ALA A 37 21.00 12.69 -6.34
CA ALA A 37 21.01 12.46 -4.90
C ALA A 37 19.92 13.32 -4.22
N ILE A 38 19.07 12.70 -3.42
CA ILE A 38 18.03 13.39 -2.62
C ILE A 38 18.54 13.66 -1.21
N ALA A 39 19.22 12.67 -0.64
CA ALA A 39 19.88 12.71 0.66
C ALA A 39 20.96 11.61 0.71
N PRO A 40 21.88 11.61 1.69
CA PRO A 40 22.82 10.49 1.87
C PRO A 40 22.09 9.14 1.91
N GLY A 41 22.49 8.22 1.03
CA GLY A 41 21.87 6.90 0.89
C GLY A 41 20.52 6.88 0.16
N VAL A 42 20.03 8.01 -0.38
CA VAL A 42 18.75 8.08 -1.11
C VAL A 42 18.93 8.81 -2.44
N SER A 43 18.57 8.14 -3.55
CA SER A 43 18.67 8.70 -4.90
C SER A 43 17.36 8.58 -5.67
N TYR A 44 17.11 9.53 -6.56
CA TYR A 44 16.00 9.56 -7.49
C TYR A 44 16.51 9.43 -8.93
N ARG A 45 15.74 8.77 -9.80
CA ARG A 45 15.92 8.82 -11.25
C ARG A 45 14.62 8.53 -11.98
N GLU A 46 14.59 8.91 -13.24
CA GLU A 46 13.53 8.57 -14.18
C GLU A 46 13.93 7.37 -15.03
N PHE A 47 12.95 6.71 -15.62
CA PHE A 47 13.16 5.66 -16.60
C PHE A 47 12.02 5.61 -17.61
N SER A 48 12.30 5.02 -18.77
CA SER A 48 11.28 4.68 -19.75
C SER A 48 11.42 3.24 -20.22
N LEU A 49 10.30 2.64 -20.56
CA LEU A 49 10.25 1.32 -21.18
C LEU A 49 9.10 1.19 -22.17
N ASN A 50 9.22 0.23 -23.08
CA ASN A 50 8.10 -0.16 -23.94
C ASN A 50 7.34 -1.31 -23.29
N GLY A 51 6.07 -1.09 -22.97
CA GLY A 51 5.11 -2.12 -22.61
C GLY A 51 4.29 -2.56 -23.83
N SER A 52 3.49 -3.61 -23.66
CA SER A 52 2.61 -4.16 -24.70
C SER A 52 1.51 -3.19 -25.12
N HIS A 53 1.19 -2.21 -24.27
CA HIS A 53 0.16 -1.20 -24.50
C HIS A 53 0.74 0.21 -24.78
N GLY A 54 2.01 0.27 -25.19
CA GLY A 54 2.71 1.51 -25.51
C GLY A 54 3.87 1.82 -24.56
N ALA A 55 4.44 3.02 -24.70
CA ALA A 55 5.52 3.46 -23.86
C ALA A 55 5.03 3.73 -22.42
N ALA A 56 5.82 3.32 -21.44
CA ALA A 56 5.66 3.68 -20.05
C ALA A 56 6.84 4.53 -19.60
N PHE A 57 6.55 5.59 -18.87
CA PHE A 57 7.53 6.41 -18.17
C PHE A 57 7.35 6.21 -16.66
N GLY A 58 8.42 6.28 -15.90
CA GLY A 58 8.33 6.09 -14.47
C GLY A 58 9.45 6.72 -13.68
N HIS A 59 9.21 6.73 -12.39
CA HIS A 59 10.03 7.40 -11.39
C HIS A 59 10.49 6.38 -10.38
N LEU A 60 11.76 6.45 -10.00
CA LEU A 60 12.39 5.49 -9.11
C LEU A 60 13.11 6.21 -7.98
N LEU A 61 12.71 5.91 -6.75
CA LEU A 61 13.48 6.16 -5.55
C LEU A 61 14.25 4.90 -5.15
N THR A 62 15.53 5.06 -4.87
CA THR A 62 16.38 4.00 -4.32
C THR A 62 16.92 4.44 -2.97
N ALA A 63 16.82 3.58 -1.96
CA ALA A 63 17.36 3.81 -0.63
C ALA A 63 18.29 2.67 -0.20
N ASP A 64 19.47 3.03 0.32
CA ASP A 64 20.40 2.10 0.97
C ASP A 64 20.08 2.01 2.46
N LEU A 65 19.57 0.85 2.89
CA LEU A 65 19.19 0.60 4.28
C LEU A 65 20.41 0.30 5.18
N ARG A 66 21.62 0.23 4.62
CA ARG A 66 22.89 0.15 5.38
C ARG A 66 23.34 1.52 5.86
N GLU A 67 22.94 2.60 5.19
CA GLU A 67 23.21 3.97 5.65
C GLU A 67 22.46 4.19 6.97
N GLN A 68 23.19 4.44 8.05
CA GLN A 68 22.64 4.42 9.40
C GLN A 68 21.56 5.49 9.63
N ARG A 69 21.58 6.58 8.87
CA ARG A 69 20.56 7.64 8.95
C ARG A 69 19.27 7.30 8.19
N VAL A 70 19.31 6.39 7.21
CA VAL A 70 18.15 6.02 6.40
C VAL A 70 17.22 5.08 7.16
N SER A 71 15.97 5.46 7.33
CA SER A 71 14.91 4.61 7.88
C SER A 71 13.66 4.64 7.01
N VAL A 72 12.82 3.63 7.16
CA VAL A 72 11.56 3.50 6.41
C VAL A 72 10.44 3.30 7.41
N ASP A 73 9.30 3.94 7.17
CA ASP A 73 8.12 3.80 8.00
C ASP A 73 6.84 3.97 7.18
N LEU A 74 5.71 3.60 7.77
CA LEU A 74 4.39 3.79 7.16
C LEU A 74 4.01 5.28 7.20
N LEU A 75 3.60 5.81 6.05
CA LEU A 75 2.87 7.07 5.96
C LEU A 75 1.38 6.77 5.99
N TYR A 76 0.65 7.37 6.93
CA TYR A 76 -0.80 7.23 7.03
C TYR A 76 -1.39 8.43 7.80
N PRO A 77 -2.70 8.71 7.70
CA PRO A 77 -3.32 9.91 8.29
C PRO A 77 -3.44 9.93 9.83
N GLY A 78 -2.81 8.99 10.54
CA GLY A 78 -2.89 8.85 12.00
C GLY A 78 -3.97 7.87 12.48
N VAL A 79 -4.96 7.55 11.65
CA VAL A 79 -5.97 6.50 11.87
C VAL A 79 -6.18 5.68 10.60
N VAL A 80 -6.61 4.42 10.76
CA VAL A 80 -6.77 3.42 9.71
C VAL A 80 -7.90 3.78 8.74
N GLY A 81 -9.05 4.26 9.24
CA GLY A 81 -10.21 4.63 8.44
C GLY A 81 -10.17 6.06 7.90
N ALA A 82 -9.00 6.58 7.55
CA ALA A 82 -8.82 7.90 6.96
C ALA A 82 -7.90 7.83 5.74
N ARG A 83 -7.96 8.86 4.90
CA ARG A 83 -7.15 8.99 3.69
C ARG A 83 -6.39 10.31 3.67
N GLY A 84 -5.24 10.35 3.01
CA GLY A 84 -4.43 11.55 2.85
C GLY A 84 -3.61 11.49 1.58
N ARG A 85 -3.27 12.66 1.03
CA ARG A 85 -2.33 12.77 -0.08
C ARG A 85 -0.91 12.42 0.38
N ILE A 86 -0.14 11.73 -0.45
CA ILE A 86 1.22 11.29 -0.13
C ILE A 86 2.15 12.48 0.05
N SER A 87 2.01 13.54 -0.74
CA SER A 87 2.73 14.80 -0.56
C SER A 87 2.53 15.39 0.84
N GLU A 88 1.27 15.55 1.26
CA GLU A 88 0.92 16.07 2.58
C GLU A 88 1.38 15.14 3.72
N LEU A 89 1.27 13.81 3.53
CA LEU A 89 1.73 12.84 4.51
C LEU A 89 3.25 12.84 4.66
N ALA A 90 3.98 12.97 3.55
CA ALA A 90 5.43 13.08 3.53
C ALA A 90 5.89 14.35 4.24
N ASP A 91 5.24 15.49 3.98
CA ASP A 91 5.53 16.76 4.65
C ASP A 91 5.29 16.67 6.16
N ARG A 92 4.11 16.21 6.58
CA ARG A 92 3.76 16.08 8.01
C ARG A 92 4.74 15.23 8.81
N ARG A 93 5.33 14.21 8.18
CA ARG A 93 6.25 13.27 8.85
C ARG A 93 7.72 13.56 8.55
N GLY A 94 8.01 14.50 7.66
CA GLY A 94 9.36 14.78 7.20
C GLY A 94 10.01 13.61 6.45
N ALA A 95 9.30 12.97 5.51
CA ALA A 95 9.86 11.94 4.61
C ALA A 95 10.61 12.58 3.42
N VAL A 96 11.83 12.15 3.13
CA VAL A 96 12.65 12.68 2.01
C VAL A 96 12.20 12.12 0.64
N GLY A 97 11.47 11.00 0.66
CA GLY A 97 10.78 10.47 -0.51
C GLY A 97 9.74 9.44 -0.09
N ALA A 98 8.70 9.27 -0.89
CA ALA A 98 7.63 8.33 -0.59
C ALA A 98 6.86 7.89 -1.83
N VAL A 99 6.13 6.77 -1.69
CA VAL A 99 5.10 6.34 -2.64
C VAL A 99 3.80 5.97 -1.92
N ASN A 100 2.68 5.93 -2.65
CA ASN A 100 1.44 5.34 -2.12
C ASN A 100 1.59 3.84 -1.83
N GLY A 101 0.69 3.31 -1.01
CA GLY A 101 0.77 1.96 -0.47
C GLY A 101 -0.36 1.04 -0.93
N ASP A 102 -0.99 0.42 0.06
CA ASP A 102 -1.94 -0.67 -0.09
C ASP A 102 -3.22 -0.26 -0.84
N PHE A 103 -3.89 -1.25 -1.41
CA PHE A 103 -5.27 -1.13 -1.85
C PHE A 103 -6.17 -0.81 -0.66
N PHE A 104 -7.33 -0.21 -0.91
CA PHE A 104 -8.20 0.23 0.16
C PHE A 104 -9.67 0.28 -0.25
N ASN A 105 -10.55 0.31 0.74
CA ASN A 105 -11.98 0.51 0.55
C ASN A 105 -12.27 1.97 0.15
N ILE A 106 -12.01 2.27 -1.13
CA ILE A 106 -12.04 3.62 -1.72
C ILE A 106 -13.44 4.17 -1.96
N ALA A 107 -14.38 3.28 -2.27
CA ALA A 107 -15.77 3.57 -2.62
C ALA A 107 -16.67 2.41 -2.21
N GLU A 108 -17.93 2.70 -1.89
CA GLU A 108 -18.97 1.71 -1.60
C GLU A 108 -20.19 1.93 -2.48
N ALA A 109 -20.17 1.30 -3.66
CA ALA A 109 -21.34 1.27 -4.56
C ALA A 109 -22.18 -0.01 -4.39
N GLN A 110 -21.64 -1.04 -3.71
CA GLN A 110 -22.25 -2.37 -3.61
C GLN A 110 -23.27 -2.48 -2.48
N HIS A 111 -23.21 -1.61 -1.47
CA HIS A 111 -24.06 -1.66 -0.29
C HIS A 111 -24.74 -0.30 -0.06
N PRO A 112 -26.02 -0.15 -0.46
CA PRO A 112 -26.76 1.09 -0.25
C PRO A 112 -26.75 1.55 1.21
N GLY A 113 -26.43 2.82 1.45
CA GLY A 113 -26.38 3.42 2.80
C GLY A 113 -25.11 3.12 3.60
N VAL A 114 -24.17 2.33 3.07
CA VAL A 114 -22.88 2.06 3.71
C VAL A 114 -21.83 3.02 3.15
N ALA A 115 -21.16 3.75 4.04
CA ALA A 115 -20.08 4.65 3.66
C ALA A 115 -18.77 3.88 3.45
N ALA A 116 -17.99 4.28 2.44
CA ALA A 116 -16.62 3.83 2.29
C ALA A 116 -15.78 4.23 3.51
N THR A 117 -14.98 3.30 3.99
CA THR A 117 -14.16 3.48 5.19
C THR A 117 -12.82 4.15 4.91
N GLY A 118 -12.31 4.03 3.67
CA GLY A 118 -10.95 4.44 3.32
C GLY A 118 -9.86 3.54 3.89
N ALA A 119 -10.20 2.48 4.63
CA ALA A 119 -9.23 1.62 5.29
C ALA A 119 -8.51 0.68 4.28
N PRO A 120 -7.22 0.37 4.50
CA PRO A 120 -6.45 -0.51 3.62
C PRO A 120 -6.97 -1.95 3.63
N VAL A 121 -6.53 -2.78 2.67
CA VAL A 121 -6.91 -4.20 2.51
C VAL A 121 -6.10 -5.10 3.45
N GLY A 122 -4.78 -5.05 3.34
CA GLY A 122 -3.87 -5.93 4.06
C GLY A 122 -3.52 -5.45 5.47
N PRO A 123 -2.59 -6.13 6.14
CA PRO A 123 -2.08 -5.74 7.44
C PRO A 123 -1.33 -4.41 7.36
N ALA A 124 -1.31 -3.67 8.46
CA ALA A 124 -0.53 -2.43 8.57
C ALA A 124 0.21 -2.38 9.90
N VAL A 125 1.50 -2.05 9.84
CA VAL A 125 2.38 -1.82 11.01
C VAL A 125 3.06 -0.48 10.81
N ALA A 126 3.10 0.36 11.85
CA ALA A 126 3.78 1.65 11.83
C ALA A 126 4.58 1.86 13.11
N GLY A 127 5.85 2.25 12.99
CA GLY A 127 6.74 2.43 14.15
C GLY A 127 6.84 1.22 15.09
N GLY A 128 6.62 0.00 14.59
CA GLY A 128 6.60 -1.24 15.38
C GLY A 128 5.25 -1.55 16.06
N THR A 129 4.22 -0.74 15.82
CA THR A 129 2.88 -0.95 16.37
C THR A 129 1.96 -1.53 15.30
N ASP A 130 1.28 -2.63 15.62
CA ASP A 130 0.26 -3.21 14.75
C ASP A 130 -0.97 -2.30 14.69
N LEU A 131 -1.41 -1.95 13.49
CA LEU A 131 -2.53 -1.04 13.28
C LEU A 131 -3.79 -1.75 12.81
N LYS A 132 -3.66 -2.79 11.98
CA LYS A 132 -4.80 -3.60 11.51
C LYS A 132 -4.35 -4.91 10.87
N ALA A 133 -5.25 -5.89 10.80
CA ALA A 133 -5.06 -7.18 10.12
C ALA A 133 -5.70 -7.21 8.71
N ALA A 134 -5.38 -8.23 7.90
CA ALA A 134 -5.92 -8.39 6.53
C ALA A 134 -7.43 -8.69 6.49
N VAL A 135 -8.17 -8.08 5.56
CA VAL A 135 -9.56 -8.50 5.28
C VAL A 135 -9.61 -9.88 4.60
N PRO A 136 -10.75 -10.58 4.57
CA PRO A 136 -10.88 -11.79 3.75
C PRO A 136 -10.52 -11.58 2.28
N ASP A 137 -9.97 -12.60 1.62
CA ASP A 137 -9.50 -12.50 0.23
C ASP A 137 -10.63 -12.11 -0.74
N GLY A 138 -11.85 -12.65 -0.57
CA GLY A 138 -13.01 -12.28 -1.40
C GLY A 138 -13.56 -10.88 -1.15
N GLN A 139 -13.08 -10.18 -0.12
CA GLN A 139 -13.51 -8.82 0.27
C GLN A 139 -12.51 -7.73 -0.11
N ARG A 140 -11.40 -8.13 -0.75
CA ARG A 140 -10.32 -7.23 -1.11
C ARG A 140 -10.71 -6.25 -2.22
N PHE A 141 -10.04 -5.10 -2.25
CA PHE A 141 -10.04 -4.20 -3.40
C PHE A 141 -8.73 -4.37 -4.19
N GLY A 142 -8.80 -4.33 -5.52
CA GLY A 142 -7.65 -4.43 -6.41
C GLY A 142 -7.76 -5.59 -7.43
N PRO A 143 -6.73 -5.81 -8.25
CA PRO A 143 -6.73 -6.81 -9.33
C PRO A 143 -6.72 -8.25 -8.81
N ALA A 144 -6.86 -9.24 -9.69
CA ALA A 144 -6.66 -10.64 -9.30
C ALA A 144 -5.26 -10.85 -8.67
N MET A 145 -5.18 -11.64 -7.60
CA MET A 145 -3.91 -12.05 -7.01
C MET A 145 -3.45 -13.36 -7.64
N PRO A 146 -2.14 -13.56 -7.85
CA PRO A 146 -1.63 -14.85 -8.34
C PRO A 146 -1.86 -15.96 -7.30
N SER A 147 -1.85 -17.21 -7.75
CA SER A 147 -2.11 -18.37 -6.89
C SER A 147 -1.17 -18.44 -5.67
N GLY A 148 -1.71 -18.79 -4.51
CA GLY A 148 -0.98 -18.92 -3.24
C GLY A 148 -0.66 -17.61 -2.51
N VAL A 149 -1.00 -16.47 -3.11
CA VAL A 149 -0.95 -15.15 -2.46
C VAL A 149 -2.26 -14.89 -1.72
N THR A 150 -2.15 -14.27 -0.55
CA THR A 150 -3.31 -13.85 0.24
C THR A 150 -3.18 -12.38 0.64
N THR A 151 -4.29 -11.78 1.05
CA THR A 151 -4.33 -10.43 1.63
C THR A 151 -3.47 -10.26 2.88
N GLU A 152 -3.06 -11.35 3.53
CA GLU A 152 -2.13 -11.35 4.67
C GLU A 152 -0.66 -11.14 4.27
N ASP A 153 -0.32 -11.28 2.98
CA ASP A 153 1.03 -11.03 2.49
C ASP A 153 1.36 -9.52 2.60
N VAL A 154 2.58 -9.21 3.04
CA VAL A 154 3.05 -7.84 3.29
C VAL A 154 4.41 -7.58 2.67
N PHE A 155 4.66 -6.30 2.42
CA PHE A 155 6.00 -5.73 2.21
C PHE A 155 6.34 -4.81 3.38
N GLY A 156 7.58 -4.84 3.86
CA GLY A 156 7.97 -3.98 4.96
C GLY A 156 9.44 -4.02 5.31
N VAL A 157 9.81 -3.29 6.36
CA VAL A 157 11.15 -3.25 6.93
C VAL A 157 11.08 -3.73 8.39
N GLY A 158 11.95 -4.68 8.72
CA GLY A 158 12.11 -5.22 10.07
C GLY A 158 12.65 -4.18 11.06
N THR A 159 12.50 -4.47 12.36
CA THR A 159 13.18 -3.70 13.43
C THR A 159 14.71 -3.75 13.33
N ASP A 160 15.24 -4.74 12.62
CA ASP A 160 16.66 -4.94 12.25
C ASP A 160 17.08 -4.19 10.96
N ARG A 161 16.20 -3.33 10.43
CA ARG A 161 16.44 -2.49 9.24
C ARG A 161 16.68 -3.29 7.95
N VAL A 162 16.19 -4.53 7.87
CA VAL A 162 16.19 -5.32 6.64
C VAL A 162 14.80 -5.28 6.03
N GLY A 163 14.71 -4.87 4.77
CA GLY A 163 13.48 -5.00 3.99
C GLY A 163 13.16 -6.46 3.67
N ARG A 164 11.90 -6.84 3.72
CA ARG A 164 11.43 -8.22 3.46
C ARG A 164 9.97 -8.25 3.04
N MET A 165 9.58 -9.34 2.40
CA MET A 165 8.17 -9.73 2.26
C MET A 165 7.87 -10.89 3.21
N ASP A 166 6.72 -10.88 3.85
CA ASP A 166 6.26 -11.97 4.71
C ASP A 166 4.74 -12.07 4.68
N ARG A 167 4.17 -12.87 5.59
CA ARG A 167 2.75 -12.95 5.87
C ARG A 167 2.50 -12.62 7.33
N LEU A 168 1.60 -11.68 7.60
CA LEU A 168 1.19 -11.31 8.96
C LEU A 168 -0.19 -11.85 9.25
N ARG A 169 -0.29 -12.76 10.22
CA ARG A 169 -1.55 -13.38 10.63
C ARG A 169 -2.03 -12.77 11.94
N LEU A 170 -3.32 -12.45 12.02
CA LEU A 170 -3.91 -12.05 13.28
C LEU A 170 -3.87 -13.23 14.27
N ARG A 171 -3.41 -12.94 15.48
CA ARG A 171 -3.55 -13.79 16.65
C ARG A 171 -4.21 -12.97 17.75
N GLY A 172 -5.00 -13.65 18.57
CA GLY A 172 -5.76 -12.97 19.60
C GLY A 172 -6.98 -13.74 20.06
N ALA A 173 -7.60 -13.22 21.10
CA ALA A 173 -8.83 -13.76 21.66
C ALA A 173 -9.57 -12.71 22.48
N VAL A 174 -10.88 -12.89 22.61
CA VAL A 174 -11.71 -12.18 23.58
C VAL A 174 -11.94 -13.12 24.76
N ARG A 175 -11.36 -12.80 25.91
CA ARG A 175 -11.47 -13.57 27.16
C ARG A 175 -12.57 -13.01 28.03
N THR A 176 -13.48 -13.87 28.46
CA THR A 176 -14.66 -13.55 29.27
C THR A 176 -14.67 -14.41 30.53
N GLY A 177 -15.66 -14.23 31.41
CA GLY A 177 -15.85 -15.11 32.57
C GLY A 177 -16.19 -16.56 32.18
N ASP A 178 -16.85 -16.74 31.03
CA ASP A 178 -17.37 -18.04 30.57
C ASP A 178 -16.42 -18.77 29.60
N GLY A 179 -15.26 -18.17 29.30
CA GLY A 179 -14.25 -18.77 28.44
C GLY A 179 -13.62 -17.80 27.45
N SER A 180 -13.22 -18.32 26.29
CA SER A 180 -12.50 -17.57 25.26
C SER A 180 -13.25 -17.63 23.93
N LEU A 181 -13.45 -16.47 23.31
CA LEU A 181 -13.98 -16.35 21.96
C LEU A 181 -12.83 -16.06 20.99
N ALA A 182 -12.86 -16.68 19.81
CA ALA A 182 -11.86 -16.44 18.78
C ALA A 182 -11.98 -15.01 18.25
N LEU A 183 -10.85 -14.30 18.21
CA LEU A 183 -10.76 -13.00 17.55
C LEU A 183 -10.30 -13.22 16.11
N SER A 184 -11.10 -12.80 15.14
CA SER A 184 -10.85 -13.01 13.71
C SER A 184 -10.66 -11.72 12.93
N GLY A 185 -10.85 -10.56 13.55
CA GLY A 185 -10.56 -9.27 12.93
C GLY A 185 -9.94 -8.23 13.84
N PHE A 186 -9.16 -7.33 13.25
CA PHE A 186 -8.51 -6.22 13.94
C PHE A 186 -8.49 -4.98 13.03
N ASN A 187 -9.27 -3.94 13.38
CA ASN A 187 -9.39 -2.67 12.65
C ASN A 187 -9.61 -2.85 11.13
N GLN A 188 -10.53 -3.74 10.74
CA GLN A 188 -10.81 -4.08 9.34
C GLN A 188 -12.12 -3.47 8.86
N TYR A 189 -12.22 -3.19 7.56
CA TYR A 189 -13.50 -2.83 6.95
C TYR A 189 -14.36 -4.04 6.55
N ALA A 190 -13.85 -5.27 6.66
CA ALA A 190 -14.61 -6.50 6.40
C ALA A 190 -14.14 -7.59 7.36
N LEU A 191 -15.06 -8.14 8.15
CA LEU A 191 -14.81 -9.26 9.06
C LEU A 191 -15.15 -10.58 8.38
N PRO A 192 -14.40 -11.66 8.69
CA PRO A 192 -14.78 -13.01 8.28
C PRO A 192 -16.23 -13.35 8.68
N VAL A 193 -16.93 -14.14 7.87
CA VAL A 193 -18.26 -14.69 8.23
C VAL A 193 -18.19 -15.38 9.59
N ASP A 194 -19.23 -15.21 10.42
CA ASP A 194 -19.28 -15.69 11.82
C ASP A 194 -18.22 -15.09 12.77
N GLY A 195 -17.47 -14.09 12.31
CA GLY A 195 -16.31 -13.54 13.01
C GLY A 195 -16.61 -12.50 14.10
N ILE A 196 -15.60 -12.27 14.94
CA ILE A 196 -15.52 -11.17 15.91
C ILE A 196 -14.29 -10.32 15.58
N GLY A 197 -14.51 -9.02 15.38
CA GLY A 197 -13.46 -8.04 15.18
C GLY A 197 -13.28 -7.10 16.37
N VAL A 198 -12.05 -6.74 16.69
CA VAL A 198 -11.73 -5.65 17.62
C VAL A 198 -11.40 -4.37 16.86
N TYR A 199 -11.96 -3.27 17.34
CA TYR A 199 -11.69 -1.91 16.90
C TYR A 199 -11.08 -1.13 18.05
N THR A 200 -9.97 -0.46 17.77
CA THR A 200 -9.19 0.32 18.74
C THR A 200 -9.28 1.81 18.36
N PRO A 201 -8.74 2.73 19.17
CA PRO A 201 -8.66 4.15 18.79
C PRO A 201 -8.02 4.40 17.42
N ALA A 202 -7.12 3.51 16.98
CA ALA A 202 -6.48 3.58 15.66
C ALA A 202 -7.47 3.42 14.49
N TRP A 203 -8.70 2.91 14.69
CA TRP A 203 -9.72 2.84 13.63
C TRP A 203 -10.14 4.23 13.12
N GLY A 204 -10.24 5.21 14.01
CA GLY A 204 -10.72 6.55 13.69
C GLY A 204 -12.25 6.67 13.65
N ARG A 205 -12.76 7.57 12.81
CA ARG A 205 -14.18 7.99 12.80
C ARG A 205 -15.08 7.14 11.89
N ALA A 206 -14.49 6.32 11.02
CA ALA A 206 -15.22 5.56 10.00
C ALA A 206 -16.32 4.68 10.63
N SER A 207 -17.42 4.51 9.89
CA SER A 207 -18.47 3.57 10.27
C SER A 207 -17.92 2.15 10.29
N ARG A 208 -18.26 1.38 11.33
CA ARG A 208 -17.93 -0.05 11.40
C ARG A 208 -18.95 -0.91 10.67
N LEU A 209 -20.02 -0.33 10.13
CA LEU A 209 -21.07 -1.08 9.41
C LEU A 209 -20.53 -1.86 8.20
N ARG A 210 -19.56 -1.33 7.46
CA ARG A 210 -18.98 -2.02 6.30
C ARG A 210 -18.34 -3.37 6.69
N ALA A 211 -17.89 -3.48 7.95
CA ALA A 211 -17.28 -4.68 8.50
C ALA A 211 -18.16 -5.92 8.45
N THR A 212 -19.47 -5.73 8.40
CA THR A 212 -20.45 -6.81 8.43
C THR A 212 -21.13 -7.00 7.08
N CYS A 213 -20.51 -6.55 5.98
CA CYS A 213 -21.05 -6.67 4.62
C CYS A 213 -20.24 -7.60 3.73
N GLY A 214 -20.94 -8.34 2.86
CA GLY A 214 -20.41 -9.39 2.00
C GLY A 214 -20.11 -10.70 2.72
N THR A 215 -19.53 -11.65 1.97
CA THR A 215 -19.04 -12.94 2.47
C THR A 215 -17.52 -13.04 2.31
N ASP A 216 -16.91 -14.15 2.73
CA ASP A 216 -15.46 -14.35 2.57
C ASP A 216 -15.02 -14.53 1.12
N THR A 217 -15.98 -14.76 0.22
CA THR A 217 -15.77 -15.05 -1.21
C THR A 217 -16.45 -14.05 -2.14
N ASP A 218 -17.42 -13.26 -1.66
CA ASP A 218 -18.15 -12.27 -2.44
C ASP A 218 -18.25 -10.94 -1.68
N ARG A 219 -17.49 -9.94 -2.15
CA ARG A 219 -17.49 -8.57 -1.64
C ARG A 219 -18.85 -7.87 -1.78
N GLY A 220 -19.65 -8.22 -2.77
CA GLY A 220 -20.92 -7.55 -3.11
C GLY A 220 -22.16 -8.16 -2.44
N ALA A 221 -22.00 -9.27 -1.72
CA ALA A 221 -23.11 -9.88 -1.01
C ALA A 221 -23.66 -8.96 0.11
N PRO A 222 -24.93 -9.11 0.52
CA PRO A 222 -25.57 -8.18 1.45
C PRO A 222 -24.86 -8.05 2.80
N CYS A 223 -25.19 -6.97 3.52
CA CYS A 223 -24.82 -6.84 4.91
C CYS A 223 -25.58 -7.83 5.80
N SER A 224 -24.88 -8.37 6.80
CA SER A 224 -25.45 -9.22 7.83
C SER A 224 -26.59 -8.49 8.56
N SER A 225 -27.72 -9.17 8.71
CA SER A 225 -28.82 -8.73 9.57
C SER A 225 -28.57 -9.09 11.04
N GLU A 226 -27.62 -10.00 11.32
CA GLU A 226 -27.30 -10.45 12.66
C GLU A 226 -25.95 -9.89 13.10
N THR A 227 -25.99 -8.76 13.81
CA THR A 227 -24.80 -8.07 14.29
C THR A 227 -24.93 -7.72 15.77
N TRP A 228 -23.79 -7.61 16.45
CA TRP A 228 -23.74 -7.13 17.83
C TRP A 228 -22.44 -6.35 18.04
N GLU A 229 -22.57 -5.15 18.59
CA GLU A 229 -21.44 -4.30 18.98
C GLU A 229 -21.41 -4.17 20.50
N LEU A 230 -20.22 -4.25 21.09
CA LEU A 230 -20.01 -3.90 22.49
C LEU A 230 -18.78 -3.01 22.65
N THR A 231 -18.84 -2.06 23.59
CA THR A 231 -17.68 -1.24 23.97
C THR A 231 -17.12 -1.78 25.27
N VAL A 232 -15.82 -2.08 25.30
CA VAL A 232 -15.07 -2.45 26.51
C VAL A 232 -14.28 -1.22 26.98
N LYS A 233 -14.45 -0.84 28.24
CA LYS A 233 -13.71 0.25 28.89
C LYS A 233 -13.19 -0.24 30.24
N GLY A 234 -11.88 -0.12 30.48
CA GLY A 234 -11.27 -0.59 31.72
C GLY A 234 -11.48 -2.08 31.98
N GLY A 235 -11.47 -2.91 30.92
CA GLY A 235 -11.65 -4.37 31.02
C GLY A 235 -13.09 -4.83 31.31
N ARG A 236 -14.09 -3.95 31.14
CA ARG A 236 -15.51 -4.28 31.33
C ARG A 236 -16.38 -3.76 30.21
N VAL A 237 -17.47 -4.47 29.92
CA VAL A 237 -18.48 -4.02 28.95
C VAL A 237 -19.17 -2.76 29.48
N ALA A 238 -19.02 -1.66 28.75
CA ALA A 238 -19.62 -0.36 29.07
C ALA A 238 -20.97 -0.14 28.36
N SER A 239 -21.10 -0.62 27.12
CA SER A 239 -22.31 -0.49 26.32
C SER A 239 -22.40 -1.60 25.29
N THR A 240 -23.62 -1.83 24.81
CA THR A 240 -23.93 -2.79 23.73
C THR A 240 -24.89 -2.13 22.74
N ALA A 241 -24.87 -2.61 21.50
CA ALA A 241 -25.77 -2.19 20.43
C ALA A 241 -26.05 -3.32 19.44
N ARG A 242 -27.26 -3.34 18.88
CA ARG A 242 -27.67 -4.31 17.84
C ARG A 242 -27.06 -4.06 16.46
N ARG A 243 -26.48 -2.89 16.23
CA ARG A 243 -25.90 -2.50 14.92
C ARG A 243 -24.53 -1.89 15.14
N PRO A 244 -23.54 -2.14 14.25
CA PRO A 244 -22.24 -1.50 14.32
C PRO A 244 -22.38 0.02 14.25
N GLY A 245 -21.64 0.70 15.12
CA GLY A 245 -21.65 2.14 15.26
C GLY A 245 -20.63 2.83 14.33
N ARG A 246 -20.46 4.12 14.59
CA ARG A 246 -19.45 4.99 13.96
C ARG A 246 -18.80 5.89 15.00
N GLY A 247 -17.79 6.64 14.58
CA GLY A 247 -17.10 7.60 15.44
C GLY A 247 -15.89 7.02 16.16
N THR A 248 -15.15 7.94 16.78
CA THR A 248 -13.88 7.65 17.47
C THR A 248 -14.08 6.75 18.68
N ILE A 249 -13.08 5.92 18.94
CA ILE A 249 -13.00 5.09 20.15
C ILE A 249 -12.05 5.79 21.12
N ALA A 250 -12.48 5.97 22.36
CA ALA A 250 -11.69 6.65 23.39
C ALA A 250 -10.44 5.83 23.77
N SER A 251 -9.36 6.51 24.16
CA SER A 251 -8.17 5.85 24.71
C SER A 251 -8.54 4.97 25.90
N GLY A 252 -7.89 3.80 26.03
CA GLY A 252 -8.23 2.79 27.04
C GLY A 252 -9.56 2.07 26.82
N SER A 253 -10.19 2.25 25.65
CA SER A 253 -11.40 1.53 25.24
C SER A 253 -11.18 0.81 23.92
N VAL A 254 -11.90 -0.29 23.73
CA VAL A 254 -12.01 -1.00 22.45
C VAL A 254 -13.47 -1.29 22.16
N VAL A 255 -13.81 -1.50 20.90
CA VAL A 255 -15.13 -1.91 20.46
C VAL A 255 -15.01 -3.29 19.81
N LEU A 256 -15.79 -4.26 20.26
CA LEU A 256 -15.94 -5.54 19.59
C LEU A 256 -17.17 -5.50 18.69
N VAL A 257 -17.02 -5.94 17.45
CA VAL A 257 -18.12 -6.12 16.50
C VAL A 257 -18.17 -7.58 16.11
N GLY A 258 -19.32 -8.21 16.31
CA GLY A 258 -19.61 -9.56 15.86
C GLY A 258 -20.64 -9.56 14.74
N ARG A 259 -20.52 -10.52 13.83
CA ARG A 259 -21.52 -10.84 12.80
C ARG A 259 -21.88 -12.32 12.85
N GLU A 260 -23.14 -12.65 12.56
CA GLU A 260 -23.71 -14.01 12.63
C GLU A 260 -23.30 -14.75 13.91
N GLY A 261 -22.51 -15.83 13.83
CA GLY A 261 -22.00 -16.58 14.99
C GLY A 261 -21.28 -15.71 16.01
N GLY A 262 -20.43 -14.79 15.56
CA GLY A 262 -19.74 -13.84 16.42
C GLY A 262 -20.71 -12.90 17.14
N ALA A 263 -21.78 -12.46 16.46
CA ALA A 263 -22.83 -11.65 17.08
C ALA A 263 -23.58 -12.43 18.16
N ARG A 264 -23.95 -13.69 17.88
CA ARG A 264 -24.62 -14.58 18.86
C ARG A 264 -23.75 -14.83 20.09
N ALA A 265 -22.43 -14.95 19.91
CA ALA A 265 -21.48 -15.10 21.00
C ALA A 265 -21.38 -13.82 21.84
N LEU A 266 -21.18 -12.65 21.21
CA LEU A 266 -21.05 -11.37 21.93
C LEU A 266 -22.33 -10.95 22.65
N ARG A 267 -23.51 -11.32 22.14
CA ARG A 267 -24.81 -10.99 22.75
C ARG A 267 -24.99 -11.60 24.15
N LYS A 268 -24.21 -12.63 24.51
CA LYS A 268 -24.22 -13.23 25.84
C LYS A 268 -23.58 -12.32 26.90
N LEU A 269 -22.80 -11.32 26.49
CA LEU A 269 -22.11 -10.40 27.38
C LEU A 269 -22.98 -9.16 27.66
N GLY A 270 -23.26 -8.92 28.93
CA GLY A 270 -23.99 -7.78 29.45
C GLY A 270 -23.07 -6.67 29.96
N ARG A 271 -23.67 -5.51 30.27
CA ARG A 271 -22.95 -4.39 30.90
C ARG A 271 -22.33 -4.83 32.24
N GLY A 272 -21.07 -4.45 32.45
CA GLY A 272 -20.32 -4.76 33.68
C GLY A 272 -19.49 -6.04 33.59
N ASP A 273 -19.79 -6.93 32.64
CA ASP A 273 -19.05 -8.18 32.46
C ASP A 273 -17.58 -7.93 32.16
N ARG A 274 -16.70 -8.77 32.73
CA ARG A 274 -15.25 -8.68 32.51
C ARG A 274 -14.92 -9.19 31.13
N VAL A 275 -14.23 -8.36 30.36
CA VAL A 275 -13.75 -8.69 29.01
C VAL A 275 -12.31 -8.21 28.88
N ARG A 276 -11.42 -9.14 28.52
CA ARG A 276 -10.04 -8.83 28.13
C ARG A 276 -9.88 -9.19 26.66
N VAL A 277 -9.29 -8.27 25.89
CA VAL A 277 -8.98 -8.50 24.49
C VAL A 277 -7.47 -8.54 24.34
N ASP A 278 -7.01 -9.53 23.60
CA ASP A 278 -5.61 -9.67 23.19
C ASP A 278 -5.59 -9.76 21.67
N GLU A 279 -4.73 -8.97 21.04
CA GLU A 279 -4.56 -8.95 19.60
C GLU A 279 -3.11 -8.61 19.23
N TRP A 280 -2.55 -9.33 18.26
CA TRP A 280 -1.27 -9.01 17.65
C TRP A 280 -1.15 -9.62 16.25
N LEU A 281 -0.29 -9.05 15.43
CA LEU A 281 0.10 -9.63 14.15
C LEU A 281 1.32 -10.52 14.34
N GLN A 282 1.20 -11.79 13.95
CA GLN A 282 2.27 -12.75 14.00
C GLN A 282 2.92 -12.87 12.61
N PRO A 283 4.20 -12.47 12.45
CA PRO A 283 4.95 -12.78 11.25
C PRO A 283 5.14 -14.29 11.08
N ARG A 284 5.09 -14.76 9.82
CA ARG A 284 5.22 -16.19 9.51
C ARG A 284 6.68 -16.65 9.50
N ARG A 285 7.61 -15.85 8.98
CA ARG A 285 9.00 -16.28 8.72
C ARG A 285 10.02 -15.47 9.49
N TYR A 286 9.80 -14.17 9.63
CA TYR A 286 10.82 -13.26 10.14
C TYR A 286 10.44 -12.68 11.51
N GLY A 287 11.32 -11.84 12.06
CA GLY A 287 11.06 -11.09 13.29
C GLY A 287 10.09 -9.92 13.10
N PRO A 288 9.85 -9.13 14.16
CA PRO A 288 8.88 -8.04 14.16
C PRO A 288 9.24 -6.96 13.13
N PHE A 289 8.20 -6.41 12.51
CA PHE A 289 8.30 -5.30 11.56
C PHE A 289 8.35 -3.96 12.29
N ARG A 290 9.18 -3.04 11.79
CA ARG A 290 9.05 -1.62 12.11
C ARG A 290 7.88 -1.03 11.33
N CYS A 291 7.78 -1.36 10.05
CA CYS A 291 6.64 -1.00 9.23
C CYS A 291 6.32 -2.10 8.24
N ALA A 292 5.04 -2.28 7.95
CA ALA A 292 4.55 -3.22 6.96
C ALA A 292 3.21 -2.73 6.39
N LEU A 293 2.93 -3.07 5.14
CA LEU A 293 1.67 -2.78 4.46
C LEU A 293 1.28 -3.92 3.50
N GLY A 294 -0.01 -3.98 3.16
CA GLY A 294 -0.57 -4.87 2.16
C GLY A 294 -0.25 -4.47 0.71
N GLY A 295 -0.81 -5.25 -0.21
CA GLY A 295 -0.47 -5.32 -1.63
C GLY A 295 -0.34 -6.79 -2.02
N PHE A 296 0.50 -7.14 -2.99
CA PHE A 296 0.85 -8.55 -3.21
C PHE A 296 2.21 -8.73 -3.90
N PRO A 297 2.93 -9.85 -3.66
CA PRO A 297 4.22 -10.11 -4.27
C PRO A 297 4.09 -10.40 -5.77
N ILE A 298 5.06 -9.91 -6.54
CA ILE A 298 5.18 -10.13 -7.98
C ILE A 298 6.54 -10.71 -8.39
N LEU A 299 7.58 -10.52 -7.56
CA LEU A 299 8.86 -11.22 -7.68
C LEU A 299 9.23 -11.86 -6.35
N ARG A 300 9.80 -13.06 -6.39
CA ARG A 300 10.47 -13.72 -5.25
C ARG A 300 11.80 -14.32 -5.71
N GLY A 301 12.90 -13.95 -5.05
CA GLY A 301 14.22 -14.49 -5.37
C GLY A 301 14.64 -14.37 -6.85
N GLY A 302 14.31 -13.23 -7.47
CA GLY A 302 14.60 -12.91 -8.88
C GLY A 302 13.65 -13.54 -9.90
N ARG A 303 12.66 -14.31 -9.45
CA ARG A 303 11.68 -14.98 -10.33
C ARG A 303 10.30 -14.32 -10.19
N ALA A 304 9.65 -14.07 -11.32
CA ALA A 304 8.25 -13.67 -11.34
C ALA A 304 7.37 -14.79 -10.83
N LEU A 305 6.30 -14.44 -10.11
CA LEU A 305 5.29 -15.41 -9.72
C LEU A 305 4.55 -15.92 -10.96
N SER A 306 4.02 -17.14 -10.88
CA SER A 306 3.17 -17.72 -11.93
C SER A 306 1.77 -17.09 -11.92
N GLY A 307 1.17 -16.92 -13.09
CA GLY A 307 -0.20 -16.39 -13.20
C GLY A 307 -0.33 -14.91 -12.88
N LEU A 308 0.75 -14.13 -13.08
CA LEU A 308 0.64 -12.67 -13.08
C LEU A 308 -0.12 -12.23 -14.32
N ASP A 309 -1.12 -11.38 -14.14
CA ASP A 309 -1.88 -10.75 -15.20
C ASP A 309 -0.96 -10.02 -16.19
N ASP A 310 -1.03 -10.45 -17.44
CA ASP A 310 -0.29 -9.94 -18.59
C ASP A 310 -1.20 -9.29 -19.64
N GLU A 311 -2.49 -9.11 -19.32
CA GLU A 311 -3.48 -8.49 -20.20
C GLU A 311 -3.82 -7.07 -19.74
N THR A 312 -4.12 -6.88 -18.45
CA THR A 312 -4.62 -5.58 -17.98
C THR A 312 -3.48 -4.59 -17.72
N SER A 313 -3.35 -3.58 -18.58
CA SER A 313 -2.37 -2.51 -18.42
C SER A 313 -2.97 -1.28 -17.73
N THR A 314 -2.25 -0.73 -16.75
CA THR A 314 -2.59 0.56 -16.11
C THR A 314 -1.36 1.17 -15.45
N VAL A 315 -1.46 2.42 -14.99
CA VAL A 315 -0.42 3.06 -14.17
C VAL A 315 -0.24 2.26 -12.88
N ARG A 316 1.00 1.96 -12.50
CA ARG A 316 1.34 1.08 -11.37
C ARG A 316 2.25 1.76 -10.37
N THR A 317 2.20 1.26 -9.15
CA THR A 317 3.17 1.54 -8.08
C THR A 317 3.72 0.21 -7.57
N ALA A 318 5.01 0.17 -7.29
CA ALA A 318 5.67 -1.03 -6.75
C ALA A 318 6.72 -0.67 -5.71
N ALA A 319 6.96 -1.61 -4.80
CA ALA A 319 8.14 -1.63 -3.94
C ALA A 319 8.99 -2.85 -4.25
N GLY A 320 10.31 -2.71 -4.19
CA GLY A 320 11.25 -3.78 -4.48
C GLY A 320 12.41 -3.80 -3.50
N LEU A 321 13.04 -4.96 -3.38
CA LEU A 321 14.19 -5.19 -2.53
C LEU A 321 15.30 -5.85 -3.33
N ALA A 322 16.54 -5.48 -3.02
CA ALA A 322 17.74 -6.16 -3.46
C ALA A 322 18.74 -6.25 -2.31
N ASP A 323 19.90 -6.84 -2.58
CA ASP A 323 21.02 -6.96 -1.64
C ASP A 323 20.58 -7.59 -0.32
N ARG A 324 19.78 -8.66 -0.39
CA ARG A 324 19.17 -9.35 0.76
C ARG A 324 18.36 -8.40 1.67
N GLY A 325 17.60 -7.50 1.06
CA GLY A 325 16.77 -6.53 1.77
C GLY A 325 17.52 -5.31 2.28
N ARG A 326 18.76 -5.09 1.85
CA ARG A 326 19.55 -3.89 2.20
C ARG A 326 19.38 -2.74 1.22
N ARG A 327 18.79 -2.97 0.06
CA ARG A 327 18.43 -1.93 -0.90
C ARG A 327 16.94 -1.95 -1.16
N LEU A 328 16.31 -0.78 -1.03
CA LEU A 328 14.88 -0.55 -1.29
C LEU A 328 14.71 0.21 -2.59
N TYR A 329 13.76 -0.22 -3.41
CA TYR A 329 13.27 0.47 -4.59
C TYR A 329 11.81 0.85 -4.37
N LEU A 330 11.45 2.10 -4.64
CA LEU A 330 10.06 2.57 -4.71
C LEU A 330 9.83 3.16 -6.10
N LEU A 331 8.84 2.64 -6.80
CA LEU A 331 8.54 2.96 -8.19
C LEU A 331 7.10 3.43 -8.31
N ALA A 332 6.88 4.51 -9.06
CA ALA A 332 5.57 4.89 -9.57
C ALA A 332 5.67 5.20 -11.06
N LEU A 333 4.71 4.71 -11.84
CA LEU A 333 4.57 5.09 -13.24
C LEU A 333 3.93 6.47 -13.38
N ASP A 334 4.26 7.15 -14.47
CA ASP A 334 3.65 8.41 -14.84
C ASP A 334 2.30 8.18 -15.55
N GLY A 335 1.31 8.99 -15.19
CA GLY A 335 -0.06 8.89 -15.68
C GLY A 335 -0.47 10.04 -16.60
N SER A 336 0.48 10.82 -17.13
CA SER A 336 0.23 11.80 -18.19
C SER A 336 -0.36 11.15 -19.45
N ALA A 337 -0.92 11.97 -20.34
CA ALA A 337 -1.65 11.49 -21.51
C ALA A 337 -0.85 10.48 -22.36
N ASP A 338 0.46 10.70 -22.50
CA ASP A 338 1.37 9.87 -23.30
C ASP A 338 1.74 8.54 -22.63
N TYR A 339 1.60 8.42 -21.31
CA TYR A 339 2.07 7.27 -20.52
C TYR A 339 0.97 6.57 -19.71
N ARG A 340 -0.28 7.06 -19.77
CA ARG A 340 -1.42 6.56 -18.99
C ARG A 340 -1.79 5.09 -19.21
N SER A 341 -1.32 4.47 -20.31
CA SER A 341 -1.52 3.03 -20.55
C SER A 341 -0.75 2.17 -19.54
N GLY A 342 0.39 2.66 -19.05
CA GLY A 342 1.18 2.04 -17.98
C GLY A 342 1.68 0.63 -18.33
N LEU A 343 1.62 -0.28 -17.35
CA LEU A 343 2.12 -1.65 -17.48
C LEU A 343 1.13 -2.68 -16.95
N THR A 344 1.21 -3.89 -17.49
CA THR A 344 0.61 -5.09 -16.89
C THR A 344 1.36 -5.50 -15.62
N ILE A 345 0.78 -6.37 -14.80
CA ILE A 345 1.44 -6.85 -13.57
C ILE A 345 2.69 -7.69 -13.94
N ALA A 346 2.59 -8.52 -14.98
CA ALA A 346 3.71 -9.29 -15.49
C ALA A 346 4.84 -8.38 -16.01
N GLU A 347 4.51 -7.27 -16.67
CA GLU A 347 5.47 -6.27 -17.12
C GLU A 347 6.13 -5.52 -15.97
N LEU A 348 5.35 -5.12 -14.96
CA LEU A 348 5.85 -4.50 -13.74
C LEU A 348 6.87 -5.40 -13.04
N ALA A 349 6.59 -6.71 -12.94
CA ALA A 349 7.53 -7.68 -12.39
C ALA A 349 8.83 -7.74 -13.20
N ARG A 350 8.75 -7.76 -14.55
CA ARG A 350 9.93 -7.70 -15.42
C ARG A 350 10.71 -6.41 -15.25
N ALA A 351 10.03 -5.26 -15.14
CA ALA A 351 10.64 -3.95 -14.94
C ALA A 351 11.39 -3.89 -13.60
N MET A 352 10.75 -4.31 -12.50
CA MET A 352 11.40 -4.37 -11.18
C MET A 352 12.64 -5.26 -11.18
N ARG A 353 12.59 -6.41 -11.88
CA ARG A 353 13.74 -7.30 -12.03
C ARG A 353 14.87 -6.65 -12.83
N LYS A 354 14.56 -5.99 -13.96
CA LYS A 354 15.55 -5.25 -14.77
C LYS A 354 16.19 -4.08 -13.99
N LEU A 355 15.44 -3.47 -13.07
CA LEU A 355 15.93 -2.44 -12.14
C LEU A 355 16.81 -2.99 -11.01
N GLY A 356 16.93 -4.31 -10.89
CA GLY A 356 17.80 -5.01 -9.94
C GLY A 356 17.09 -5.57 -8.72
N ALA A 357 15.76 -5.46 -8.61
CA ALA A 357 15.02 -6.06 -7.50
C ALA A 357 15.02 -7.59 -7.59
N THR A 358 15.36 -8.25 -6.48
CA THR A 358 15.21 -9.71 -6.30
C THR A 358 13.82 -10.06 -5.78
N ASP A 359 13.24 -9.19 -4.97
CA ASP A 359 11.88 -9.32 -4.45
C ASP A 359 11.11 -8.05 -4.79
N ALA A 360 9.83 -8.18 -5.16
CA ALA A 360 9.02 -7.04 -5.50
C ALA A 360 7.55 -7.28 -5.19
N PHE A 361 6.87 -6.18 -4.90
CA PHE A 361 5.51 -6.14 -4.39
C PHE A 361 4.72 -5.09 -5.16
N ASN A 362 3.59 -5.49 -5.73
CA ASN A 362 2.65 -4.59 -6.37
C ASN A 362 1.83 -3.87 -5.30
N LEU A 363 1.71 -2.56 -5.46
CA LEU A 363 0.93 -1.67 -4.61
C LEU A 363 -0.30 -1.14 -5.38
N ASP A 364 -1.11 -0.31 -4.72
CA ASP A 364 -2.26 0.31 -5.39
C ASP A 364 -1.79 1.21 -6.55
N GLY A 365 -2.53 1.13 -7.66
CA GLY A 365 -2.16 1.73 -8.93
C GLY A 365 -3.17 2.77 -9.42
N GLY A 366 -3.21 2.96 -10.73
CA GLY A 366 -4.08 3.93 -11.39
C GLY A 366 -3.92 5.32 -10.78
N GLY A 367 -5.06 5.96 -10.51
CA GLY A 367 -5.09 7.32 -9.94
C GLY A 367 -4.55 7.44 -8.52
N SER A 368 -4.23 6.34 -7.85
CA SER A 368 -3.54 6.35 -6.55
C SER A 368 -2.01 6.49 -6.71
N SER A 369 -1.46 6.14 -7.88
CA SER A 369 -0.01 6.10 -8.12
C SER A 369 0.61 7.47 -7.92
N THR A 370 1.43 7.59 -6.89
CA THR A 370 2.07 8.86 -6.51
C THR A 370 3.45 8.57 -5.96
N LEU A 371 4.48 9.21 -6.50
CA LEU A 371 5.83 9.28 -5.94
C LEU A 371 6.16 10.73 -5.64
N VAL A 372 6.68 10.96 -4.43
CA VAL A 372 7.15 12.29 -4.00
C VAL A 372 8.61 12.23 -3.61
N THR A 373 9.31 13.34 -3.80
CA THR A 373 10.66 13.56 -3.23
C THR A 373 10.71 14.92 -2.56
N ARG A 374 11.61 15.09 -1.60
CA ARG A 374 11.83 16.35 -0.90
C ARG A 374 13.31 16.61 -0.78
N THR A 375 13.74 17.77 -1.29
CA THR A 375 15.05 18.34 -1.01
C THR A 375 15.03 19.02 0.36
N HIS A 376 16.19 19.16 0.99
CA HIS A 376 16.30 19.73 2.34
C HIS A 376 15.69 21.14 2.40
N GLY A 377 14.83 21.38 3.40
CA GLY A 377 14.16 22.67 3.62
C GLY A 377 12.96 22.97 2.70
N ALA A 378 12.59 22.07 1.79
CA ALA A 378 11.47 22.25 0.88
C ALA A 378 10.24 21.38 1.25
N HIS A 379 9.11 21.67 0.62
CA HIS A 379 7.94 20.80 0.60
C HIS A 379 8.15 19.58 -0.32
N ALA A 380 7.46 18.49 -0.02
CA ALA A 380 7.42 17.30 -0.86
C ALA A 380 6.82 17.64 -2.24
N THR A 381 7.56 17.30 -3.29
CA THR A 381 7.16 17.51 -4.68
C THR A 381 6.71 16.19 -5.29
N VAL A 382 5.51 16.15 -5.85
CA VAL A 382 5.02 15.02 -6.66
C VAL A 382 5.81 14.97 -7.96
N ARG A 383 6.39 13.80 -8.27
CA ARG A 383 7.28 13.62 -9.44
C ARG A 383 6.57 13.09 -10.67
N ASN A 384 5.56 12.26 -10.47
CA ASN A 384 4.75 11.69 -11.54
C ASN A 384 3.46 12.50 -11.73
N HIS A 385 2.79 12.32 -12.87
CA HIS A 385 1.44 12.83 -13.09
C HIS A 385 0.41 11.80 -12.62
N PRO A 386 -0.42 12.09 -11.58
CA PRO A 386 -1.49 11.17 -11.19
C PRO A 386 -2.49 10.99 -12.33
N SER A 387 -2.81 9.74 -12.70
CA SER A 387 -3.69 9.48 -13.85
C SER A 387 -5.15 9.92 -13.65
N GLY A 388 -5.53 10.26 -12.41
CA GLY A 388 -6.81 10.90 -12.08
C GLY A 388 -6.80 12.43 -12.24
N GLY A 389 -5.74 13.01 -12.80
CA GLY A 389 -5.55 14.45 -13.00
C GLY A 389 -5.05 15.21 -11.76
N THR A 390 -5.42 14.76 -10.57
CA THR A 390 -4.92 15.29 -9.29
C THR A 390 -4.49 14.18 -8.36
N GLU A 391 -3.62 14.51 -7.40
CA GLU A 391 -3.18 13.56 -6.39
C GLU A 391 -4.36 13.08 -5.53
N ARG A 392 -4.60 11.77 -5.54
CA ARG A 392 -5.69 11.14 -4.79
C ARG A 392 -5.31 10.95 -3.33
N PRO A 393 -6.21 11.25 -2.38
CA PRO A 393 -6.08 10.78 -1.00
C PRO A 393 -6.13 9.24 -0.92
N VAL A 394 -5.06 8.63 -0.40
CA VAL A 394 -4.89 7.17 -0.24
C VAL A 394 -4.87 6.77 1.24
N ALA A 395 -5.03 5.47 1.51
CA ALA A 395 -5.08 4.95 2.89
C ALA A 395 -3.71 5.01 3.60
N ASN A 396 -2.64 4.66 2.88
CA ASN A 396 -1.28 4.66 3.41
C ASN A 396 -0.24 4.77 2.28
N GLY A 397 1.04 4.80 2.66
CA GLY A 397 2.20 4.83 1.78
C GLY A 397 3.49 4.41 2.49
N ILE A 398 4.57 4.31 1.72
CA ILE A 398 5.91 3.99 2.22
C ILE A 398 6.73 5.28 2.22
N GLY A 399 7.19 5.71 3.40
CA GLY A 399 8.05 6.88 3.54
C GLY A 399 9.50 6.49 3.82
N ILE A 400 10.43 7.16 3.15
CA ILE A 400 11.87 7.13 3.43
C ILE A 400 12.22 8.36 4.24
N PHE A 401 12.95 8.17 5.34
CA PHE A 401 13.39 9.21 6.27
C PHE A 401 14.91 9.18 6.39
N VAL A 402 15.52 10.36 6.51
CA VAL A 402 16.94 10.49 6.82
C VAL A 402 17.04 11.30 8.09
N ARG A 403 17.61 10.70 9.14
CA ARG A 403 17.91 11.41 10.38
C ARG A 403 19.11 12.35 10.17
N PRO A 404 19.14 13.52 10.82
CA PRO A 404 20.31 14.40 10.81
C PRO A 404 21.60 13.67 11.17
#